data_AF-A0A7J6QJG3-F1
#
_entry.id   AF-A0A7J6QJG3-F1
#
_cell.length_a   1.000
_cell.length_b   1.000
_cell.length_c   1.000
_cell.angle_alpha   90.00
_cell.angle_beta   90.00
_cell.angle_gamma   90.00
#
_symmetry.space_group_name_H-M   'P 1'
#
loop_
_entity.id
_entity.type
_entity.pdbx_description
1 polymer ?
#
loop_
_entity_poly.entity_id
_entity_poly.type
_entity_poly.pdbx_seq_one_letter_code
_entity_poly.pdbx_strand_id
1 'polypeptide(L)'
;MSSPTPPPSWYSLATALVTVVAVAIAIIPIYCPPTADPWYLPILVAGPCVATITFLDLRLYTFMGLATVTSTWMGLGVGMLIHFIFDVASGGQYNRLWAALLLCPYTFLSSLGMPAAKSKLGRFTLSALVSAFSYVPVAFYAADAYTEAWVTGLAVTFGAVVPWVVLLIFKTLGLIPSPGQPMTKRLPFAAADFFDLLTGYFICARDHNNAIQAQADDFNEVCHAAAKQKIPARLSAVFWNMAGELFSLKDCLLTQELEPGIIAYVWKPLAADFSVLRSEVGIVLRKTARGVPEEADRDLSGRIASCEQLMVDVISDVSRKAVEGSISPPSSTAVVQFYSAVGSILYIAGLTEKYRLAAVAEKEEEERERQEKRDK
;
A
#
# COMPACT_ATOMS: atom_id res chain seq x y z
N MET A 1 21.78 -20.27 -7.40
CA MET A 1 21.29 -19.63 -8.64
C MET A 1 20.38 -18.48 -8.21
N SER A 2 20.92 -17.25 -8.17
CA SER A 2 20.13 -16.05 -7.89
C SER A 2 19.18 -15.83 -9.06
N SER A 3 17.88 -15.72 -8.76
CA SER A 3 16.89 -15.29 -9.75
C SER A 3 17.36 -13.97 -10.39
N PRO A 4 17.19 -13.79 -11.71
CA PRO A 4 17.48 -12.51 -12.34
C PRO A 4 16.62 -11.45 -11.66
N THR A 5 17.27 -10.44 -11.09
CA THR A 5 16.60 -9.27 -10.54
C THR A 5 15.74 -8.66 -11.64
N PRO A 6 14.42 -8.48 -11.43
CA PRO A 6 13.58 -7.86 -12.42
C PRO A 6 14.15 -6.48 -12.78
N PRO A 7 14.02 -6.02 -14.05
CA PRO A 7 14.51 -4.71 -14.45
C PRO A 7 13.94 -3.64 -13.51
N PRO A 8 14.70 -2.56 -13.21
CA PRO A 8 14.23 -1.50 -12.32
C PRO A 8 12.89 -1.01 -12.86
N SER A 9 11.86 -1.10 -12.03
CA SER A 9 10.54 -0.62 -12.39
C SER A 9 10.65 0.84 -12.84
N TRP A 10 9.85 1.26 -13.83
CA TRP A 10 9.77 2.66 -14.25
C TRP A 10 9.64 3.63 -13.07
N TYR A 11 8.94 3.20 -12.01
CA TYR A 11 8.82 3.89 -10.74
C TYR A 11 10.15 4.10 -10.00
N SER A 12 11.04 3.11 -9.98
CA SER A 12 12.38 3.21 -9.39
C SER A 12 13.25 4.20 -10.16
N LEU A 13 13.19 4.17 -11.50
CA LEU A 13 13.94 5.10 -12.35
C LEU A 13 13.42 6.54 -12.21
N ALA A 14 12.09 6.71 -12.17
CA ALA A 14 11.47 8.00 -11.91
C ALA A 14 11.83 8.54 -10.51
N THR A 15 11.84 7.69 -9.48
CA THR A 15 12.25 8.08 -8.13
C THR A 15 13.68 8.61 -8.15
N ALA A 16 14.60 7.87 -8.78
CA ALA A 16 16.00 8.29 -8.89
C ALA A 16 16.16 9.64 -9.62
N LEU A 17 15.41 9.86 -10.71
CA LEU A 17 15.42 11.14 -11.43
C LEU A 17 14.93 12.30 -10.56
N VAL A 18 13.82 12.12 -9.82
CA VAL A 18 13.33 13.15 -8.89
C VAL A 18 14.36 13.43 -7.80
N THR A 19 15.00 12.40 -7.26
CA THR A 19 16.08 12.56 -6.27
C THR A 19 17.24 13.38 -6.81
N VAL A 20 17.69 13.11 -8.04
CA VAL A 20 18.79 13.87 -8.67
C VAL A 20 18.44 15.34 -8.81
N VAL A 21 17.22 15.65 -9.28
CA VAL A 21 16.74 17.05 -9.40
C VAL A 21 16.69 17.72 -8.03
N ALA A 22 16.16 17.03 -7.02
CA ALA A 22 16.04 17.58 -5.68
C ALA A 22 17.41 17.81 -5.02
N VAL A 23 18.36 16.88 -5.19
CA VAL A 23 19.74 17.03 -4.72
C VAL A 23 20.44 18.19 -5.43
N ALA A 24 20.28 18.33 -6.76
CA ALA A 24 20.87 19.43 -7.51
C ALA A 24 20.40 20.80 -7.02
N ILE A 25 19.11 20.94 -6.67
CA ILE A 25 18.56 22.16 -6.08
C ILE A 25 19.06 22.36 -4.64
N ALA A 26 19.12 21.29 -3.84
CA ALA A 26 19.60 21.33 -2.47
C ALA A 26 21.09 21.69 -2.34
N ILE A 27 21.86 21.54 -3.41
CA ILE A 27 23.29 21.91 -3.50
C ILE A 27 23.48 23.42 -3.72
N ILE A 28 22.50 24.14 -4.26
CA ILE A 28 22.62 25.58 -4.61
C ILE A 28 23.14 26.45 -3.44
N PRO A 29 22.67 26.30 -2.18
CA PRO A 29 23.16 27.10 -1.06
C PRO A 29 24.67 26.95 -0.78
N ILE A 30 25.31 25.85 -1.19
CA ILE A 30 26.76 25.65 -1.06
C ILE A 30 27.54 26.64 -1.96
N TYR A 31 26.92 27.09 -3.06
CA TYR A 31 27.54 27.93 -4.08
C TYR A 31 27.03 29.38 -4.08
N CYS A 32 26.09 29.75 -3.20
CA CYS A 32 25.58 31.11 -3.09
C CYS A 32 26.39 31.96 -2.08
N PRO A 33 26.86 33.17 -2.44
CA PRO A 33 27.52 34.07 -1.50
C PRO A 33 26.49 34.63 -0.49
N PRO A 34 26.78 34.60 0.83
CA PRO A 34 28.12 34.80 1.38
C PRO A 34 28.64 33.59 2.17
N THR A 35 29.00 32.49 1.51
CA THR A 35 29.94 31.50 2.09
C THR A 35 31.37 31.94 1.81
N ALA A 36 31.75 33.15 2.26
CA ALA A 36 33.13 33.62 2.16
C ALA A 36 34.08 32.80 3.06
N ASP A 37 33.53 32.15 4.09
CA ASP A 37 34.28 31.33 5.03
C ASP A 37 34.21 29.84 4.65
N PRO A 38 35.35 29.20 4.32
CA PRO A 38 35.40 27.79 3.92
C PRO A 38 34.98 26.82 5.05
N TRP A 39 34.83 27.31 6.28
CA TRP A 39 34.44 26.53 7.45
C TRP A 39 32.99 26.03 7.41
N TYR A 40 32.09 26.70 6.66
CA TYR A 40 30.69 26.30 6.56
C TYR A 40 30.43 25.19 5.52
N LEU A 41 31.37 24.94 4.61
CA LEU A 41 31.23 23.96 3.52
C LEU A 41 30.88 22.54 4.00
N PRO A 42 31.59 21.95 5.00
CA PRO A 42 31.28 20.60 5.48
C PRO A 42 29.87 20.46 6.04
N ILE A 43 29.32 21.55 6.56
CA ILE A 43 28.01 21.59 7.21
C ILE A 43 26.88 21.73 6.19
N LEU A 44 27.09 22.56 5.16
CA LEU A 44 26.10 22.78 4.10
C LEU A 44 25.85 21.51 3.26
N VAL A 45 26.80 20.56 3.23
CA VAL A 45 26.64 19.23 2.59
C VAL A 45 25.51 18.40 3.21
N ALA A 46 25.11 18.68 4.45
CA ALA A 46 24.00 17.98 5.11
C ALA A 46 22.67 18.15 4.36
N GLY A 47 22.43 19.30 3.71
CA GLY A 47 21.21 19.56 2.93
C GLY A 47 21.04 18.60 1.75
N PRO A 48 22.01 18.53 0.81
CA PRO A 48 22.02 17.55 -0.27
C PRO A 48 21.90 16.09 0.20
N CYS A 49 22.58 15.72 1.28
CA CYS A 49 22.47 14.37 1.84
C CYS A 49 21.04 14.06 2.29
N VAL A 50 20.34 15.01 2.90
CA VAL A 50 18.94 14.83 3.32
C VAL A 50 17.99 14.80 2.12
N ALA A 51 18.26 15.58 1.07
CA ALA A 51 17.47 15.56 -0.15
C ALA A 51 17.48 14.19 -0.87
N THR A 52 18.44 13.31 -0.55
CA THR A 52 18.43 11.92 -1.07
C THR A 52 17.28 11.07 -0.53
N ILE A 53 16.67 11.45 0.60
CA ILE A 53 15.54 10.76 1.24
C ILE A 53 14.25 11.09 0.48
N THR A 54 14.21 10.82 -0.82
CA THR A 54 13.10 11.13 -1.72
C THR A 54 12.23 9.90 -1.96
N PHE A 55 10.91 10.07 -1.86
CA PHE A 55 9.91 9.07 -2.18
C PHE A 55 8.89 9.69 -3.13
N LEU A 56 8.50 8.98 -4.20
CA LEU A 56 7.44 9.46 -5.09
C LEU A 56 6.05 9.49 -4.41
N ASP A 57 5.88 8.77 -3.30
CA ASP A 57 4.71 8.88 -2.43
C ASP A 57 4.80 10.14 -1.55
N LEU A 58 3.98 11.14 -1.87
CA LEU A 58 3.91 12.42 -1.16
C LEU A 58 3.55 12.26 0.32
N ARG A 59 2.70 11.28 0.68
CA ARG A 59 2.28 11.07 2.08
C ARG A 59 3.42 10.52 2.90
N LEU A 60 4.10 9.51 2.37
CA LEU A 60 5.28 8.91 2.99
C LEU A 60 6.41 9.95 3.12
N TYR A 61 6.64 10.71 2.06
CA TYR A 61 7.64 11.78 2.06
C TYR A 61 7.32 12.86 3.10
N THR A 62 6.07 13.32 3.19
CA THR A 62 5.68 14.37 4.16
C THR A 62 5.96 13.91 5.59
N PHE A 63 5.63 12.66 5.92
CA PHE A 63 5.89 12.09 7.25
C PHE A 63 7.40 11.97 7.53
N MET A 64 8.17 11.44 6.58
CA MET A 64 9.63 11.29 6.71
C MET A 64 10.34 12.64 6.76
N GLY A 65 9.99 13.59 5.91
CA GLY A 65 10.55 14.95 5.89
C GLY A 65 10.30 15.69 7.19
N LEU A 66 9.08 15.61 7.73
CA LEU A 66 8.77 16.19 9.04
C LEU A 66 9.59 15.53 10.15
N ALA A 67 9.67 14.19 10.17
CA ALA A 67 10.47 13.45 11.14
C ALA A 67 11.97 13.80 11.04
N THR A 68 12.50 14.03 9.84
CA THR A 68 13.88 14.47 9.63
C THR A 68 14.10 15.87 10.19
N VAL A 69 13.22 16.84 9.87
CA VAL A 69 13.33 18.21 10.38
C VAL A 69 13.25 18.23 11.91
N THR A 70 12.25 17.57 12.50
CA THR A 70 12.11 17.52 13.97
C THR A 70 13.32 16.86 14.63
N SER A 71 13.85 15.79 14.04
CA SER A 71 15.02 15.08 14.56
C SER A 71 16.28 15.94 14.53
N THR A 72 16.51 16.67 13.44
CA THR A 72 17.66 17.57 13.30
C THR A 72 17.61 18.69 14.33
N TRP A 73 16.48 19.39 14.44
CA TRP A 73 16.35 20.48 15.42
C TRP A 73 16.43 19.99 16.87
N MET A 74 15.89 18.81 17.16
CA MET A 74 16.03 18.18 18.47
C MET A 74 17.49 17.82 18.79
N GLY A 75 18.21 17.23 17.83
CA GLY A 75 19.64 16.92 17.96
C GLY A 75 20.48 18.17 18.20
N LEU A 76 20.35 19.17 17.32
CA LEU A 76 21.06 20.45 17.44
C LEU A 76 20.75 21.15 18.76
N GLY A 77 19.48 21.19 19.18
CA GLY A 77 19.05 21.80 20.44
C GLY A 77 19.70 21.16 21.65
N VAL A 78 19.75 19.83 21.70
CA VAL A 78 20.40 19.11 22.80
C VAL A 78 21.91 19.27 22.78
N GLY A 79 22.52 19.25 21.59
CA GLY A 79 23.95 19.50 21.45
C GLY A 79 24.34 20.90 21.93
N MET A 80 23.55 21.93 21.58
CA MET A 80 23.76 23.31 22.06
C MET A 80 23.59 23.44 23.57
N LEU A 81 22.63 22.72 24.16
CA LEU A 81 22.43 22.68 25.61
C LEU A 81 23.65 22.08 26.33
N ILE A 82 24.20 20.98 25.81
CA ILE A 82 25.39 20.34 26.37
C ILE A 82 26.62 21.22 26.21
N HIS A 83 26.79 21.85 25.04
CA HIS A 83 27.85 22.83 24.82
C HIS A 83 27.78 23.95 25.87
N PHE A 84 26.60 24.53 26.08
CA PHE A 84 26.39 25.59 27.07
C PHE A 84 26.73 25.13 28.51
N ILE A 85 26.21 23.98 28.94
CA ILE A 85 26.46 23.45 30.30
C ILE A 85 27.96 23.24 30.52
N PHE A 86 28.65 22.66 29.54
CA PHE A 86 30.07 22.36 29.67
C PHE A 86 30.94 23.62 29.61
N ASP A 87 30.62 24.56 28.72
CA ASP A 87 31.34 25.82 28.60
C ASP A 87 31.26 26.66 29.89
N VAL A 88 30.06 26.75 30.47
CA VAL A 88 29.83 27.41 31.76
C VAL A 88 30.55 26.69 32.91
N ALA A 89 30.49 25.35 32.95
CA ALA A 89 31.12 24.57 34.01
C ALA A 89 32.66 24.56 33.95
N SER A 90 33.22 24.71 32.74
CA SER A 90 34.67 24.73 32.50
C SER A 90 35.30 26.12 32.55
N GLY A 91 34.49 27.17 32.77
CA GLY A 91 34.97 28.55 32.78
C GLY A 91 35.59 28.99 31.44
N GLY A 92 35.07 28.47 30.32
CA GLY A 92 35.55 28.77 28.97
C GLY A 92 36.68 27.86 28.47
N GLN A 93 37.18 26.91 29.26
CA GLN A 93 38.13 25.89 28.80
C GLN A 93 37.40 24.68 28.21
N TYR A 94 36.79 24.90 27.04
CA TYR A 94 35.98 23.88 26.38
C TYR A 94 36.82 22.71 25.84
N ASN A 95 36.54 21.49 26.30
CA ASN A 95 37.14 20.25 25.82
C ASN A 95 36.08 19.36 25.17
N ARG A 96 36.19 19.21 23.84
CA ARG A 96 35.25 18.45 23.00
C ARG A 96 35.07 17.00 23.45
N LEU A 97 36.12 16.35 23.96
CA LEU A 97 36.05 14.95 24.41
C LEU A 97 35.15 14.81 25.64
N TRP A 98 35.30 15.70 26.62
CA TRP A 98 34.53 15.67 27.85
C TRP A 98 33.08 16.11 27.62
N ALA A 99 32.85 17.09 26.74
CA ALA A 99 31.50 17.48 26.33
C ALA A 99 30.78 16.33 25.57
N ALA A 100 31.48 15.58 24.73
CA ALA A 100 30.93 14.39 24.08
C ALA A 100 30.57 13.27 25.07
N LEU A 101 31.31 13.13 26.18
CA LEU A 101 30.95 12.20 27.26
C LEU A 101 29.70 12.65 28.02
N LEU A 102 29.50 13.96 28.18
CA LEU A 102 28.28 14.53 28.76
C LEU A 102 27.03 14.25 27.90
N LEU A 103 27.21 13.96 26.61
CA LEU A 103 26.15 13.58 25.65
C LEU A 103 25.74 12.10 25.77
N CYS A 104 26.55 11.22 26.36
CA CYS A 104 26.27 9.78 26.47
C CYS A 104 24.92 9.43 27.15
N PRO A 105 24.47 10.09 28.22
CA PRO A 105 23.14 9.83 28.79
C PRO A 105 22.00 10.12 27.79
N TYR A 106 22.21 11.09 26.90
CA TYR A 106 21.24 11.43 25.87
C TYR A 106 21.21 10.42 24.73
N THR A 107 22.35 9.81 24.37
CA THR A 107 22.36 8.76 23.34
C THR A 107 21.58 7.52 23.79
N PHE A 108 21.51 7.23 25.09
CA PHE A 108 20.60 6.24 25.66
C PHE A 108 19.13 6.58 25.41
N LEU A 109 18.71 7.82 25.68
CA LEU A 109 17.34 8.29 25.40
C LEU A 109 17.01 8.25 23.90
N SER A 110 17.97 8.65 23.06
CA SER A 110 17.84 8.56 21.60
C SER A 110 17.67 7.11 21.14
N SER A 111 18.40 6.15 21.73
CA SER A 111 18.32 4.72 21.37
C SER A 111 16.93 4.11 21.60
N LEU A 112 16.17 4.63 22.57
CA LEU A 112 14.77 4.23 22.79
C LEU A 112 13.86 4.64 21.63
N GLY A 113 14.28 5.58 20.79
CA GLY A 113 13.61 5.96 19.54
C GLY A 113 13.92 5.06 18.35
N MET A 114 14.79 4.06 18.47
CA MET A 114 15.08 3.14 17.37
C MET A 114 13.88 2.20 17.09
N PRO A 115 13.63 1.80 15.83
CA PRO A 115 12.51 0.90 15.48
C PRO A 115 12.49 -0.40 16.29
N ALA A 116 13.65 -0.94 16.63
CA ALA A 116 13.79 -2.16 17.44
C ALA A 116 13.25 -2.02 18.87
N ALA A 117 13.27 -0.79 19.43
CA ALA A 117 12.79 -0.51 20.78
C ALA A 117 11.26 -0.44 20.88
N LYS A 118 10.53 -0.45 19.74
CA LYS A 118 9.06 -0.40 19.66
C LYS A 118 8.41 0.72 20.49
N SER A 119 9.12 1.82 20.74
CA SER A 119 8.61 2.95 21.51
C SER A 119 7.79 3.91 20.64
N LYS A 120 6.95 4.73 21.29
CA LYS A 120 6.20 5.80 20.61
C LYS A 120 7.13 6.90 20.07
N LEU A 121 8.34 7.04 20.61
CA LEU A 121 9.31 8.06 20.22
C LEU A 121 9.81 7.83 18.78
N GLY A 122 10.00 6.56 18.37
CA GLY A 122 10.39 6.20 17.01
C GLY A 122 9.35 6.51 15.92
N ARG A 123 8.14 6.94 16.30
CA ARG A 123 7.13 7.41 15.34
C ARG A 123 7.31 8.88 14.95
N PHE A 124 8.07 9.66 15.72
CA PHE A 124 8.21 11.10 15.51
C PHE A 124 9.65 11.56 15.32
N THR A 125 10.61 10.69 15.65
CA THR A 125 12.03 10.98 15.58
C THR A 125 12.80 9.85 14.91
N LEU A 126 13.78 10.21 14.09
CA LEU A 126 14.78 9.32 13.53
C LEU A 126 16.01 9.40 14.46
N SER A 127 16.10 8.44 15.38
CA SER A 127 17.15 8.36 16.42
C SER A 127 18.58 8.58 15.87
N ALA A 128 18.89 8.01 14.70
CA ALA A 128 20.20 8.18 14.07
C ALA A 128 20.50 9.64 13.69
N LEU A 129 19.50 10.38 13.20
CA LEU A 129 19.63 11.79 12.85
C LEU A 129 19.75 12.66 14.10
N VAL A 130 18.93 12.39 15.12
CA VAL A 130 19.01 13.08 16.43
C VAL A 130 20.42 12.96 17.02
N SER A 131 20.97 11.76 17.03
CA SER A 131 22.32 11.49 17.55
C SER A 131 23.41 12.10 16.69
N ALA A 132 23.29 12.05 15.36
CA ALA A 132 24.32 12.63 14.47
C ALA A 132 24.39 14.15 14.59
N PHE A 133 23.23 14.83 14.63
CA PHE A 133 23.18 16.29 14.67
C PHE A 133 23.51 16.88 16.05
N SER A 134 23.36 16.14 17.14
CA SER A 134 23.80 16.61 18.47
C SER A 134 25.32 16.76 18.58
N TYR A 135 26.10 16.04 17.77
CA TYR A 135 27.55 16.21 17.72
C TYR A 135 28.02 17.47 16.99
N VAL A 136 27.16 18.13 16.19
CA VAL A 136 27.53 19.34 15.45
C VAL A 136 28.01 20.45 16.39
N PRO A 137 27.17 20.97 17.32
CA PRO A 137 27.60 21.99 18.26
C PRO A 137 28.54 21.44 19.35
N VAL A 138 28.59 20.13 19.61
CA VAL A 138 29.41 19.56 20.69
C VAL A 138 30.87 19.30 20.27
N ALA A 139 31.08 18.81 19.05
CA ALA A 139 32.38 18.28 18.61
C ALA A 139 32.79 18.68 17.18
N PHE A 140 31.85 18.85 16.26
CA PHE A 140 32.17 19.03 14.83
C PHE A 140 32.22 20.48 14.35
N TYR A 141 31.97 21.45 15.22
CA TYR A 141 32.08 22.86 14.85
C TYR A 141 33.54 23.30 14.64
N ALA A 142 33.76 24.27 13.75
CA ALA A 142 35.09 24.78 13.39
C ALA A 142 35.41 26.12 14.07
N ALA A 143 34.47 27.07 14.02
CA ALA A 143 34.63 28.43 14.51
C ALA A 143 33.61 28.77 15.61
N ASP A 144 32.31 28.63 15.33
CA ASP A 144 31.25 28.95 16.30
C ASP A 144 30.15 27.88 16.32
N ALA A 145 30.01 27.21 17.46
CA ALA A 145 29.08 26.11 17.64
C ALA A 145 27.61 26.51 17.38
N TYR A 146 27.21 27.73 17.75
CA TYR A 146 25.83 28.17 17.65
C TYR A 146 25.46 28.57 16.22
N THR A 147 26.28 29.40 15.57
CA THR A 147 26.06 29.80 14.18
C THR A 147 26.13 28.59 13.25
N GLU A 148 27.09 27.70 13.45
CA GLU A 148 27.22 26.48 12.66
C GLU A 148 26.03 25.52 12.87
N ALA A 149 25.53 25.38 14.10
CA ALA A 149 24.29 24.63 14.36
C ALA A 149 23.08 25.24 13.64
N TRP A 150 22.93 26.56 13.67
CA TRP A 150 21.86 27.27 12.94
C TRP A 150 21.94 27.04 11.43
N VAL A 151 23.14 27.21 10.85
CA VAL A 151 23.38 26.97 9.42
C VAL A 151 23.08 25.52 9.05
N THR A 152 23.47 24.56 9.90
CA THR A 152 23.15 23.14 9.72
C THR A 152 21.64 22.91 9.68
N GLY A 153 20.91 23.45 10.66
CA GLY A 153 19.47 23.28 10.77
C GLY A 153 18.72 23.85 9.57
N LEU A 154 19.14 25.02 9.09
CA LEU A 154 18.58 25.64 7.88
C LEU A 154 18.90 24.82 6.62
N ALA A 155 20.14 24.36 6.45
CA ALA A 155 20.54 23.56 5.28
C ALA A 155 19.76 22.23 5.20
N VAL A 156 19.59 21.54 6.33
CA VAL A 156 18.82 20.31 6.42
C VAL A 156 17.33 20.56 6.18
N THR A 157 16.78 21.63 6.76
CA THR A 157 15.37 22.00 6.54
C THR A 157 15.13 22.31 5.07
N PHE A 158 16.04 23.04 4.42
CA PHE A 158 15.99 23.29 2.98
C PHE A 158 16.06 21.98 2.19
N GLY A 159 17.02 21.09 2.50
CA GLY A 159 17.15 19.77 1.88
C GLY A 159 15.93 18.86 2.06
N ALA A 160 15.18 19.01 3.15
CA ALA A 160 13.93 18.28 3.40
C ALA A 160 12.69 18.92 2.75
N VAL A 161 12.73 20.21 2.41
CA VAL A 161 11.62 20.91 1.73
C VAL A 161 11.75 20.81 0.22
N VAL A 162 12.98 20.82 -0.32
CA VAL A 162 13.23 20.81 -1.76
C VAL A 162 12.56 19.62 -2.48
N PRO A 163 12.76 18.36 -2.08
CA PRO A 163 12.09 17.25 -2.75
C PRO A 163 10.56 17.31 -2.60
N TRP A 164 10.02 17.86 -1.50
CA TRP A 164 8.58 18.09 -1.37
C TRP A 164 8.04 19.01 -2.47
N VAL A 165 8.72 20.14 -2.71
CA VAL A 165 8.36 21.11 -3.74
C VAL A 165 8.47 20.49 -5.13
N VAL A 166 9.57 19.77 -5.42
CA VAL A 166 9.78 19.09 -6.71
C VAL A 166 8.68 18.05 -6.96
N LEU A 167 8.35 17.23 -5.95
CA LEU A 167 7.26 16.25 -6.03
C LEU A 167 5.92 16.92 -6.26
N LEU A 168 5.63 18.04 -5.61
CA LEU A 168 4.38 18.76 -5.79
C LEU A 168 4.26 19.29 -7.22
N ILE A 169 5.32 19.88 -7.77
CA ILE A 169 5.39 20.33 -9.17
C ILE A 169 5.17 19.15 -10.12
N PHE A 170 5.92 18.05 -9.94
CA PHE A 170 5.83 16.88 -10.83
C PHE A 170 4.44 16.23 -10.74
N LYS A 171 3.81 16.25 -9.56
CA LYS A 171 2.44 15.79 -9.37
C LYS A 171 1.44 16.66 -10.11
N THR A 172 1.57 18.00 -10.03
CA THR A 172 0.69 18.92 -10.76
C THR A 172 0.82 18.82 -12.27
N LEU A 173 2.01 18.47 -12.77
CA LEU A 173 2.28 18.25 -14.19
C LEU A 173 1.93 16.83 -14.67
N GLY A 174 1.44 15.94 -13.79
CA GLY A 174 1.11 14.56 -14.14
C GLY A 174 2.32 13.69 -14.49
N LEU A 175 3.54 14.10 -14.11
CA LEU A 175 4.80 13.42 -14.43
C LEU A 175 5.20 12.34 -13.43
N ILE A 176 4.49 12.22 -12.30
CA ILE A 176 4.75 11.19 -11.30
C ILE A 176 4.03 9.89 -11.68
N PRO A 177 4.75 8.77 -11.91
CA PRO A 177 4.10 7.49 -12.06
C PRO A 177 3.40 7.11 -10.75
N SER A 178 2.11 6.76 -10.84
CA SER A 178 1.36 6.30 -9.67
C SER A 178 2.04 5.06 -9.06
N PRO A 179 2.25 5.00 -7.74
CA PRO A 179 2.86 3.83 -7.11
C PRO A 179 1.95 2.61 -7.29
N GLY A 180 2.32 1.70 -8.18
CA GLY A 180 1.64 0.42 -8.38
C GLY A 180 1.59 -0.10 -9.80
N GLN A 181 1.16 -1.36 -9.94
CA GLN A 181 0.71 -1.89 -11.22
C GLN A 181 -0.46 -1.03 -11.75
N PRO A 182 -0.64 -0.90 -13.09
CA PRO A 182 -1.78 -0.19 -13.66
C PRO A 182 -3.11 -0.72 -13.08
N MET A 183 -4.13 0.14 -12.95
CA MET A 183 -5.38 -0.25 -12.27
C MET A 183 -6.06 -1.44 -12.94
N THR A 184 -5.94 -1.59 -14.26
CA THR A 184 -6.38 -2.77 -15.02
C THR A 184 -5.81 -4.10 -14.50
N LYS A 185 -4.71 -4.07 -13.75
CA LYS A 185 -4.11 -5.24 -13.10
C LYS A 185 -4.47 -5.32 -11.62
N ARG A 186 -4.38 -4.21 -10.87
CA ARG A 186 -4.64 -4.20 -9.41
C ARG A 186 -6.06 -4.60 -9.05
N LEU A 187 -6.99 -4.23 -9.89
CA LEU A 187 -8.41 -4.26 -9.61
C LEU A 187 -9.01 -5.67 -9.71
N PRO A 188 -8.64 -6.51 -10.71
CA PRO A 188 -8.95 -7.94 -10.65
C PRO A 188 -8.24 -8.68 -9.50
N PHE A 189 -7.03 -8.29 -9.11
CA PHE A 189 -6.37 -8.86 -7.92
C PHE A 189 -7.18 -8.58 -6.65
N ALA A 190 -7.56 -7.31 -6.44
CA ALA A 190 -8.34 -6.91 -5.27
C ALA A 190 -9.74 -7.56 -5.26
N ALA A 191 -10.38 -7.68 -6.43
CA ALA A 191 -11.65 -8.40 -6.57
C ALA A 191 -11.52 -9.90 -6.23
N ALA A 192 -10.44 -10.55 -6.71
CA ALA A 192 -10.17 -11.95 -6.39
C ALA A 192 -9.94 -12.17 -4.90
N ASP A 193 -9.16 -11.31 -4.24
CA ASP A 193 -8.86 -11.42 -2.81
C ASP A 193 -10.12 -11.17 -1.96
N PHE A 194 -10.96 -10.20 -2.34
CA PHE A 194 -12.22 -9.95 -1.65
C PHE A 194 -13.22 -11.10 -1.84
N PHE A 195 -13.34 -11.61 -3.05
CA PHE A 195 -14.17 -12.78 -3.35
C PHE A 195 -13.71 -14.03 -2.58
N ASP A 196 -12.42 -14.33 -2.60
CA ASP A 196 -11.82 -15.47 -1.89
C ASP A 196 -12.08 -15.39 -0.38
N LEU A 197 -12.05 -14.18 0.19
CA LEU A 197 -12.34 -13.93 1.60
C LEU A 197 -13.82 -14.14 1.93
N LEU A 198 -14.73 -13.55 1.15
CA LEU A 198 -16.18 -13.66 1.37
C LEU A 198 -16.66 -15.11 1.25
N THR A 199 -16.20 -15.81 0.21
CA THR A 199 -16.54 -17.23 -0.01
C THR A 199 -15.82 -18.16 0.96
N GLY A 200 -14.61 -17.81 1.40
CA GLY A 200 -13.88 -18.55 2.44
C GLY A 200 -14.56 -18.50 3.80
N TYR A 201 -15.16 -17.36 4.15
CA TYR A 201 -15.91 -17.15 5.40
C TYR A 201 -17.43 -17.26 5.23
N PHE A 202 -17.93 -17.88 4.16
CA PHE A 202 -19.36 -17.93 3.82
C PHE A 202 -20.26 -18.33 4.99
N ILE A 203 -19.85 -19.33 5.79
CA ILE A 203 -20.63 -19.83 6.94
C ILE A 203 -20.41 -19.07 8.25
N CYS A 204 -19.32 -18.29 8.37
CA CYS A 204 -18.89 -17.66 9.61
C CYS A 204 -18.43 -16.20 9.38
N ALA A 205 -19.10 -15.51 8.46
CA ALA A 205 -18.75 -14.15 8.05
C ALA A 205 -18.83 -13.17 9.22
N ARG A 206 -19.83 -13.31 10.09
CA ARG A 206 -20.01 -12.45 11.27
C ARG A 206 -18.90 -12.59 12.30
N ASP A 207 -18.37 -13.80 12.51
CA ASP A 207 -17.22 -14.03 13.40
C ASP A 207 -15.96 -13.32 12.89
N HIS A 208 -15.89 -13.10 11.57
CA HIS A 208 -14.75 -12.50 10.87
C HIS A 208 -15.06 -11.11 10.31
N ASN A 209 -16.06 -10.41 10.88
CA ASN A 209 -16.52 -9.12 10.37
C ASN A 209 -15.38 -8.09 10.23
N ASN A 210 -14.45 -8.03 11.20
CA ASN A 210 -13.31 -7.11 11.13
C ASN A 210 -12.40 -7.38 9.91
N ALA A 211 -12.17 -8.65 9.56
CA ALA A 211 -11.35 -9.02 8.41
C ALA A 211 -12.08 -8.71 7.10
N ILE A 212 -13.39 -9.00 7.04
CA ILE A 212 -14.24 -8.69 5.88
C ILE A 212 -14.33 -7.19 5.66
N GLN A 213 -14.50 -6.40 6.73
CA GLN A 213 -14.56 -4.95 6.65
C GLN A 213 -13.22 -4.35 6.20
N ALA A 214 -12.10 -4.82 6.76
CA ALA A 214 -10.77 -4.37 6.33
C ALA A 214 -10.53 -4.64 4.83
N GLN A 215 -10.87 -5.83 4.34
CA GLN A 215 -10.75 -6.17 2.93
C GLN A 215 -11.71 -5.37 2.04
N ALA A 216 -12.91 -5.07 2.55
CA ALA A 216 -13.87 -4.22 1.85
C ALA A 216 -13.36 -2.78 1.72
N ASP A 217 -12.73 -2.25 2.76
CA ASP A 217 -12.10 -0.92 2.76
C ASP A 217 -10.94 -0.89 1.75
N ASP A 218 -10.06 -1.90 1.76
CA ASP A 218 -8.97 -2.06 0.78
C ASP A 218 -9.50 -2.13 -0.66
N PHE A 219 -10.54 -2.93 -0.91
CA PHE A 219 -11.17 -3.03 -2.22
C PHE A 219 -11.82 -1.70 -2.65
N ASN A 220 -12.46 -0.99 -1.72
CA ASN A 220 -13.07 0.31 -1.99
C ASN A 220 -12.03 1.38 -2.32
N GLU A 221 -10.87 1.39 -1.65
CA GLU A 221 -9.76 2.27 -2.01
C GLU A 221 -9.28 2.03 -3.44
N VAL A 222 -9.17 0.77 -3.86
CA VAL A 222 -8.83 0.41 -5.24
C VAL A 222 -9.90 0.87 -6.22
N CYS A 223 -11.19 0.70 -5.90
CA CYS A 223 -12.31 1.19 -6.71
C CYS A 223 -12.27 2.71 -6.90
N HIS A 224 -12.06 3.46 -5.82
CA HIS A 224 -11.96 4.93 -5.87
C HIS A 224 -10.76 5.40 -6.68
N ALA A 225 -9.62 4.70 -6.60
CA ALA A 225 -8.45 5.02 -7.39
C ALA A 225 -8.67 4.72 -8.88
N ALA A 226 -9.39 3.64 -9.18
CA ALA A 226 -9.74 3.21 -10.53
C ALA A 226 -10.74 4.13 -11.23
N ALA A 227 -11.72 4.70 -10.49
CA ALA A 227 -12.67 5.67 -11.02
C ALA A 227 -12.00 6.93 -11.59
N LYS A 228 -10.76 7.24 -11.18
CA LYS A 228 -9.98 8.39 -11.66
C LYS A 228 -9.14 8.06 -12.89
N GLN A 229 -9.13 6.81 -13.36
CA GLN A 229 -8.32 6.35 -14.47
C GLN A 229 -9.18 6.00 -15.68
N LYS A 230 -8.59 6.13 -16.87
CA LYS A 230 -9.24 5.71 -18.11
C LYS A 230 -9.15 4.19 -18.23
N ILE A 231 -10.15 3.50 -17.70
CA ILE A 231 -10.34 2.06 -17.91
C ILE A 231 -11.04 1.87 -19.28
N PRO A 232 -10.61 0.89 -20.07
CA PRO A 232 -11.30 0.52 -21.31
C PRO A 232 -12.79 0.29 -21.09
N ALA A 233 -13.65 0.83 -21.95
CA ALA A 233 -15.10 0.81 -21.75
C ALA A 233 -15.66 -0.61 -21.62
N ARG A 234 -15.10 -1.57 -22.40
CA ARG A 234 -15.50 -2.99 -22.36
C ARG A 234 -15.20 -3.64 -21.00
N LEU A 235 -14.07 -3.33 -20.39
CA LEU A 235 -13.70 -3.86 -19.07
C LEU A 235 -14.43 -3.13 -17.94
N SER A 236 -14.66 -1.82 -18.09
CA SER A 236 -15.24 -0.98 -17.05
C SER A 236 -16.64 -1.44 -16.65
N ALA A 237 -17.51 -1.78 -17.60
CA ALA A 237 -18.87 -2.20 -17.30
C ALA A 237 -18.91 -3.51 -16.51
N VAL A 238 -18.13 -4.50 -16.93
CA VAL A 238 -18.05 -5.80 -16.25
C VAL A 238 -17.50 -5.63 -14.84
N PHE A 239 -16.47 -4.79 -14.68
CA PHE A 239 -15.89 -4.51 -13.37
C PHE A 239 -16.89 -3.86 -12.41
N TRP A 240 -17.58 -2.80 -12.81
CA TRP A 240 -18.48 -2.11 -11.88
C TRP A 240 -19.64 -3.00 -11.43
N ASN A 241 -20.13 -3.88 -12.30
CA ASN A 241 -21.09 -4.91 -11.92
C ASN A 241 -20.49 -5.90 -10.90
N MET A 242 -19.24 -6.33 -11.10
CA MET A 242 -18.54 -7.23 -10.18
C MET A 242 -18.31 -6.57 -8.81
N ALA A 243 -17.91 -5.31 -8.79
CA ALA A 243 -17.71 -4.55 -7.56
C ALA A 243 -19.03 -4.40 -6.78
N GLY A 244 -20.12 -4.04 -7.46
CA GLY A 244 -21.45 -3.97 -6.86
C GLY A 244 -21.87 -5.29 -6.23
N GLU A 245 -21.62 -6.41 -6.91
CA GLU A 245 -22.02 -7.72 -6.39
C GLU A 245 -21.13 -8.24 -5.27
N LEU A 246 -19.85 -7.88 -5.22
CA LEU A 246 -19.00 -8.18 -4.08
C LEU A 246 -19.49 -7.47 -2.80
N PHE A 247 -19.90 -6.20 -2.91
CA PHE A 247 -20.50 -5.49 -1.78
C PHE A 247 -21.89 -6.03 -1.41
N SER A 248 -22.71 -6.39 -2.41
CA SER A 248 -24.00 -7.06 -2.19
C SER A 248 -23.84 -8.38 -1.43
N LEU A 249 -22.90 -9.23 -1.85
CA LEU A 249 -22.58 -10.49 -1.18
C LEU A 249 -22.10 -10.26 0.25
N LYS A 250 -21.21 -9.29 0.47
CA LYS A 250 -20.77 -8.89 1.82
C LYS A 250 -21.96 -8.57 2.71
N ASP A 251 -22.83 -7.67 2.27
CA ASP A 251 -23.96 -7.21 3.08
C ASP A 251 -24.93 -8.36 3.36
N CYS A 252 -25.16 -9.23 2.36
CA CYS A 252 -25.97 -10.44 2.51
C CYS A 252 -25.41 -11.41 3.57
N LEU A 253 -24.09 -11.60 3.61
CA LEU A 253 -23.43 -12.49 4.57
C LEU A 253 -23.36 -11.91 5.99
N LEU A 254 -23.28 -10.58 6.13
CA LEU A 254 -23.19 -9.92 7.44
C LEU A 254 -24.55 -9.64 8.09
N THR A 255 -25.64 -9.62 7.32
CA THR A 255 -26.99 -9.29 7.80
C THR A 255 -27.46 -10.27 8.89
N GLN A 256 -27.40 -11.57 8.64
CA GLN A 256 -27.91 -12.60 9.54
C GLN A 256 -27.04 -13.86 9.49
N GLU A 257 -26.93 -14.58 10.61
CA GLU A 257 -26.24 -15.89 10.64
C GLU A 257 -27.07 -16.94 9.92
N LEU A 258 -26.40 -17.76 9.11
CA LEU A 258 -27.05 -18.89 8.44
C LEU A 258 -27.56 -19.89 9.48
N GLU A 259 -28.81 -20.32 9.31
CA GLU A 259 -29.43 -21.30 10.19
C GLU A 259 -28.63 -22.62 10.17
N PRO A 260 -28.39 -23.27 11.33
CA PRO A 260 -27.61 -24.51 11.38
C PRO A 260 -28.13 -25.62 10.45
N GLY A 261 -29.46 -25.67 10.23
CA GLY A 261 -30.08 -26.59 9.27
C GLY A 261 -29.64 -26.36 7.82
N ILE A 262 -29.57 -25.09 7.38
CA ILE A 262 -29.05 -24.73 6.06
C ILE A 262 -27.58 -25.15 5.94
N ILE A 263 -26.78 -24.89 6.97
CA ILE A 263 -25.36 -25.26 6.95
C ILE A 263 -25.19 -26.78 6.83
N ALA A 264 -25.93 -27.53 7.66
CA ALA A 264 -25.78 -28.99 7.74
C ALA A 264 -26.30 -29.71 6.50
N TYR A 265 -27.46 -29.31 5.99
CA TYR A 265 -28.19 -30.07 4.97
C TYR A 265 -28.07 -29.47 3.56
N VAL A 266 -27.74 -28.18 3.43
CA VAL A 266 -27.62 -27.50 2.13
C VAL A 266 -26.18 -27.14 1.81
N TRP A 267 -25.48 -26.39 2.68
CA TRP A 267 -24.14 -25.90 2.37
C TRP A 267 -23.09 -27.02 2.35
N LYS A 268 -23.05 -27.90 3.36
CA LYS A 268 -22.03 -28.95 3.45
C LYS A 268 -21.95 -29.84 2.20
N PRO A 269 -23.06 -30.31 1.61
CA PRO A 269 -23.04 -31.02 0.33
C PRO A 269 -22.44 -30.20 -0.84
N LEU A 270 -22.66 -28.88 -0.86
CA LEU A 270 -22.23 -27.99 -1.95
C LEU A 270 -20.80 -27.45 -1.77
N ALA A 271 -20.27 -27.47 -0.55
CA ALA A 271 -19.05 -26.74 -0.18
C ALA A 271 -17.82 -27.13 -1.02
N ALA A 272 -17.71 -28.39 -1.44
CA ALA A 272 -16.59 -28.86 -2.25
C ALA A 272 -16.58 -28.17 -3.64
N ASP A 273 -17.70 -28.22 -4.35
CA ASP A 273 -17.84 -27.63 -5.68
C ASP A 273 -17.71 -26.10 -5.64
N PHE A 274 -18.28 -25.46 -4.63
CA PHE A 274 -18.12 -24.01 -4.43
C PHE A 274 -16.68 -23.63 -4.06
N SER A 275 -15.94 -24.48 -3.36
CA SER A 275 -14.51 -24.24 -3.10
C SER A 275 -13.66 -24.35 -4.37
N VAL A 276 -14.02 -25.26 -5.27
CA VAL A 276 -13.38 -25.36 -6.59
C VAL A 276 -13.73 -24.14 -7.43
N LEU A 277 -15.01 -23.76 -7.52
CA LEU A 277 -15.45 -22.55 -8.23
C LEU A 277 -14.71 -21.30 -7.72
N ARG A 278 -14.59 -21.16 -6.39
CA ARG A 278 -13.82 -20.08 -5.75
C ARG A 278 -12.39 -20.02 -6.27
N SER A 279 -11.70 -21.16 -6.23
CA SER A 279 -10.30 -21.26 -6.65
C SER A 279 -10.13 -20.88 -8.12
N GLU A 280 -11.07 -21.30 -8.98
CA GLU A 280 -11.02 -21.02 -10.41
C GLU A 280 -11.28 -19.55 -10.72
N VAL A 281 -12.28 -18.92 -10.09
CA VAL A 281 -12.51 -17.47 -10.20
C VAL A 281 -11.26 -16.68 -9.81
N GLY A 282 -10.63 -17.05 -8.68
CA GLY A 282 -9.38 -16.46 -8.25
C GLY A 282 -8.24 -16.63 -9.27
N ILE A 283 -8.12 -17.80 -9.90
CA ILE A 283 -7.13 -18.04 -10.96
C ILE A 283 -7.42 -17.17 -12.19
N VAL A 284 -8.67 -17.13 -12.65
CA VAL A 284 -9.06 -16.39 -13.86
C VAL A 284 -8.77 -14.90 -13.70
N LEU A 285 -9.20 -14.28 -12.61
CA LEU A 285 -8.97 -12.86 -12.33
C LEU A 285 -7.46 -12.53 -12.23
N ARG A 286 -6.70 -13.34 -11.49
CA ARG A 286 -5.27 -13.10 -11.27
C ARG A 286 -4.43 -13.34 -12.54
N LYS A 287 -4.76 -14.35 -13.37
CA LYS A 287 -4.08 -14.59 -14.66
C LYS A 287 -4.43 -13.53 -15.69
N THR A 288 -5.70 -13.11 -15.75
CA THR A 288 -6.15 -12.01 -16.62
C THR A 288 -5.41 -10.72 -16.27
N ALA A 289 -5.29 -10.38 -14.98
CA ALA A 289 -4.50 -9.23 -14.51
C ALA A 289 -3.00 -9.32 -14.86
N ARG A 290 -2.44 -10.54 -14.96
CA ARG A 290 -1.03 -10.72 -15.37
C ARG A 290 -0.82 -10.53 -16.88
N GLY A 291 -1.88 -10.39 -17.66
CA GLY A 291 -1.82 -10.16 -19.11
C GLY A 291 -1.86 -11.43 -19.95
N VAL A 292 -2.29 -12.56 -19.36
CA VAL A 292 -2.44 -13.85 -20.04
C VAL A 292 -3.89 -14.37 -19.94
N PRO A 293 -4.88 -13.64 -20.49
CA PRO A 293 -6.31 -14.00 -20.39
C PRO A 293 -6.68 -15.31 -21.13
N GLU A 294 -5.91 -15.69 -22.15
CA GLU A 294 -6.10 -16.95 -22.90
C GLU A 294 -5.75 -18.17 -22.03
N GLU A 295 -4.65 -18.10 -21.27
CA GLU A 295 -4.23 -19.15 -20.32
C GLU A 295 -5.10 -19.23 -19.06
N ALA A 296 -6.03 -18.29 -18.93
CA ALA A 296 -6.96 -18.17 -17.80
C ALA A 296 -8.28 -18.92 -18.04
N ASP A 297 -8.45 -19.61 -19.16
CA ASP A 297 -9.65 -20.43 -19.40
C ASP A 297 -9.73 -21.61 -18.42
N ARG A 298 -10.89 -21.72 -17.77
CA ARG A 298 -11.20 -22.66 -16.69
C ARG A 298 -12.61 -23.26 -16.79
N ASP A 299 -13.29 -23.04 -17.91
CA ASP A 299 -14.68 -23.45 -18.12
C ASP A 299 -15.60 -23.03 -16.95
N LEU A 300 -15.55 -21.74 -16.60
CA LEU A 300 -16.39 -21.20 -15.53
C LEU A 300 -17.88 -21.40 -15.83
N SER A 301 -18.28 -21.31 -17.10
CA SER A 301 -19.67 -21.55 -17.54
C SER A 301 -20.14 -22.97 -17.22
N GLY A 302 -19.34 -24.00 -17.54
CA GLY A 302 -19.67 -25.39 -17.21
C GLY A 302 -19.71 -25.64 -15.70
N ARG A 303 -18.80 -25.01 -14.94
CA ARG A 303 -18.79 -25.12 -13.47
C ARG A 303 -19.98 -24.43 -12.81
N ILE A 304 -20.40 -23.28 -13.30
CA ILE A 304 -21.63 -22.60 -12.84
C ILE A 304 -22.83 -23.51 -13.06
N ALA A 305 -23.00 -24.06 -14.27
CA ALA A 305 -24.09 -24.98 -14.59
C ALA A 305 -24.08 -26.23 -13.69
N SER A 306 -22.88 -26.79 -13.42
CA SER A 306 -22.73 -27.91 -12.48
C SER A 306 -23.13 -27.55 -11.05
N CYS A 307 -22.77 -26.36 -10.56
CA CYS A 307 -23.15 -25.89 -9.23
C CYS A 307 -24.66 -25.62 -9.13
N GLU A 308 -25.26 -25.05 -10.18
CA GLU A 308 -26.71 -24.83 -10.27
C GLU A 308 -27.49 -26.16 -10.23
N GLN A 309 -27.04 -27.15 -10.99
CA GLN A 309 -27.65 -28.49 -10.98
C GLN A 309 -27.52 -29.15 -9.60
N LEU A 310 -26.31 -29.14 -9.02
CA LEU A 310 -26.06 -29.70 -7.69
C LEU A 310 -26.92 -29.02 -6.62
N MET A 311 -27.08 -27.71 -6.72
CA MET A 311 -27.96 -26.95 -5.84
C MET A 311 -29.40 -27.47 -5.93
N VAL A 312 -29.96 -27.59 -7.14
CA VAL A 312 -31.32 -28.12 -7.38
C VAL A 312 -31.49 -29.53 -6.80
N ASP A 313 -30.50 -30.40 -6.98
CA ASP A 313 -30.52 -31.77 -6.45
C ASP A 313 -30.53 -31.80 -4.92
N VAL A 314 -29.67 -31.00 -4.28
CA VAL A 314 -29.58 -30.89 -2.82
C VAL A 314 -30.88 -30.34 -2.24
N ILE A 315 -31.48 -29.33 -2.87
CA ILE A 315 -32.76 -28.75 -2.43
C ILE A 315 -33.89 -29.77 -2.52
N SER A 316 -33.92 -30.55 -3.60
CA SER A 316 -34.92 -31.59 -3.79
C SER A 316 -34.80 -32.68 -2.73
N ASP A 317 -33.57 -33.08 -2.38
CA ASP A 317 -33.29 -34.03 -1.30
C ASP A 317 -33.68 -33.48 0.08
N VAL A 318 -33.34 -32.22 0.37
CA VAL A 318 -33.73 -31.55 1.64
C VAL A 318 -35.24 -31.43 1.76
N SER A 319 -35.92 -31.04 0.68
CA SER A 319 -37.38 -30.92 0.66
C SER A 319 -38.05 -32.28 0.90
N ARG A 320 -37.56 -33.34 0.25
CA ARG A 320 -38.03 -34.71 0.48
C ARG A 320 -37.84 -35.13 1.94
N LYS A 321 -36.63 -34.96 2.49
CA LYS A 321 -36.31 -35.32 3.89
C LYS A 321 -37.14 -34.53 4.91
N ALA A 322 -37.47 -33.29 4.61
CA ALA A 322 -38.34 -32.46 5.46
C ALA A 322 -39.79 -32.97 5.45
N VAL A 323 -40.32 -33.36 4.28
CA VAL A 323 -41.67 -33.95 4.15
C VAL A 323 -41.76 -35.31 4.85
N GLU A 324 -40.70 -36.11 4.77
CA GLU A 324 -40.58 -37.40 5.47
C GLU A 324 -40.39 -37.24 6.99
N GLY A 325 -40.27 -36.02 7.51
CA GLY A 325 -40.06 -35.74 8.93
C GLY A 325 -38.66 -36.09 9.45
N SER A 326 -37.71 -36.39 8.55
CA SER A 326 -36.33 -36.78 8.91
C SER A 326 -35.47 -35.60 9.35
N ILE A 327 -35.83 -34.37 8.93
CA ILE A 327 -35.18 -33.12 9.32
C ILE A 327 -36.23 -32.05 9.60
N SER A 328 -35.89 -31.08 10.46
CA SER A 328 -36.70 -29.86 10.58
C SER A 328 -36.56 -29.05 9.29
N PRO A 329 -37.67 -28.57 8.68
CA PRO A 329 -37.58 -27.70 7.53
C PRO A 329 -36.88 -26.39 7.92
N PRO A 330 -35.91 -25.91 7.11
CA PRO A 330 -35.29 -24.61 7.36
C PRO A 330 -36.31 -23.48 7.17
N SER A 331 -36.09 -22.35 7.85
CA SER A 331 -36.95 -21.18 7.72
C SER A 331 -36.90 -20.59 6.31
N SER A 332 -38.03 -20.05 5.82
CA SER A 332 -38.10 -19.42 4.50
C SER A 332 -37.10 -18.26 4.36
N THR A 333 -36.91 -17.47 5.42
CA THR A 333 -35.93 -16.38 5.45
C THR A 333 -34.49 -16.89 5.28
N ALA A 334 -34.10 -17.96 5.99
CA ALA A 334 -32.76 -18.52 5.88
C ALA A 334 -32.51 -19.11 4.47
N VAL A 335 -33.53 -19.72 3.89
CA VAL A 335 -33.49 -20.23 2.51
C VAL A 335 -33.27 -19.09 1.51
N VAL A 336 -34.04 -18.01 1.59
CA VAL A 336 -33.90 -16.85 0.69
C VAL A 336 -32.53 -16.19 0.83
N GLN A 337 -32.04 -16.01 2.06
CA GLN A 337 -30.70 -15.45 2.30
C GLN A 337 -29.62 -16.33 1.67
N PHE A 338 -29.69 -17.64 1.87
CA PHE A 338 -28.74 -18.59 1.30
C PHE A 338 -28.73 -18.53 -0.24
N TYR A 339 -29.90 -18.53 -0.87
CA TYR A 339 -30.00 -18.40 -2.32
C TYR A 339 -29.46 -17.07 -2.85
N SER A 340 -29.72 -15.97 -2.13
CA SER A 340 -29.20 -14.65 -2.51
C SER A 340 -27.67 -14.65 -2.49
N ALA A 341 -27.07 -15.22 -1.44
CA ALA A 341 -25.62 -15.30 -1.30
C ALA A 341 -25.00 -16.24 -2.36
N VAL A 342 -25.55 -17.44 -2.53
CA VAL A 342 -25.09 -18.40 -3.55
C VAL A 342 -25.27 -17.86 -4.97
N GLY A 343 -26.41 -17.24 -5.26
CA GLY A 343 -26.68 -16.59 -6.54
C GLY A 343 -25.67 -15.49 -6.85
N SER A 344 -25.30 -14.69 -5.85
CA SER A 344 -24.24 -13.68 -5.99
C SER A 344 -22.89 -14.30 -6.32
N ILE A 345 -22.53 -15.43 -5.68
CA ILE A 345 -21.27 -16.16 -5.97
C ILE A 345 -21.25 -16.65 -7.43
N LEU A 346 -22.32 -17.29 -7.88
CA LEU A 346 -22.44 -17.79 -9.26
C LEU A 346 -22.42 -16.65 -10.27
N TYR A 347 -23.08 -15.54 -9.96
CA TYR A 347 -23.12 -14.36 -10.82
C TYR A 347 -21.75 -13.67 -10.91
N ILE A 348 -21.00 -13.55 -9.81
CA ILE A 348 -19.61 -13.06 -9.82
C ILE A 348 -18.71 -13.98 -10.65
N ALA A 349 -18.89 -15.30 -10.59
CA ALA A 349 -18.17 -16.24 -11.45
C ALA A 349 -18.50 -16.00 -12.94
N GLY A 350 -19.77 -15.77 -13.28
CA GLY A 350 -20.18 -15.41 -14.64
C GLY A 350 -19.61 -14.06 -15.12
N LEU A 351 -19.56 -13.07 -14.23
CA LEU A 351 -18.90 -11.78 -14.51
C LEU A 351 -17.39 -11.93 -14.70
N THR A 352 -16.75 -12.85 -13.97
CA THR A 352 -15.34 -13.17 -14.12
C THR A 352 -15.03 -13.74 -15.50
N GLU A 353 -15.88 -14.64 -16.00
CA GLU A 353 -15.74 -15.17 -17.35
C GLU A 353 -15.95 -14.09 -18.42
N LYS A 354 -16.98 -13.24 -18.26
CA LYS A 354 -17.20 -12.08 -19.14
C LYS A 354 -16.00 -11.13 -19.14
N TYR A 355 -15.37 -10.93 -17.98
CA TYR A 355 -14.18 -10.09 -17.84
C TYR A 355 -12.99 -10.67 -18.62
N ARG A 356 -12.75 -11.99 -18.48
CA ARG A 356 -11.73 -12.71 -19.24
C ARG A 356 -11.95 -12.56 -20.75
N LEU A 357 -13.15 -12.83 -21.25
CA LEU A 357 -13.49 -12.72 -22.67
C LEU A 357 -13.32 -11.28 -23.19
N ALA A 358 -13.73 -10.28 -22.41
CA ALA A 358 -13.53 -8.88 -22.76
C ALA A 358 -12.04 -8.52 -22.84
N ALA A 359 -11.21 -9.04 -21.93
CA ALA A 359 -9.77 -8.82 -21.93
C ALA A 359 -9.05 -9.51 -23.11
N VAL A 360 -9.50 -10.69 -23.55
CA VAL A 360 -9.01 -11.33 -24.79
C VAL A 360 -9.32 -10.45 -26.00
N ALA A 361 -10.59 -10.03 -26.15
CA ALA A 361 -11.01 -9.20 -27.28
C ALA A 361 -10.27 -7.85 -27.34
N GLU A 362 -9.99 -7.24 -26.20
CA GLU A 362 -9.21 -6.00 -26.14
C GLU A 362 -7.75 -6.22 -26.55
N LYS A 363 -7.13 -7.31 -26.11
CA LYS A 363 -5.75 -7.66 -26.49
C LYS A 363 -5.64 -7.91 -28.01
N GLU A 364 -6.59 -8.62 -28.60
CA GLU A 364 -6.65 -8.85 -30.05
C GLU A 364 -6.80 -7.53 -30.83
N GLU A 365 -7.59 -6.59 -30.33
CA GLU A 365 -7.79 -5.28 -30.95
C GLU A 365 -6.51 -4.42 -30.87
N GLU A 366 -5.84 -4.40 -29.72
CA GLU A 366 -4.54 -3.74 -29.58
C GLU A 366 -3.46 -4.32 -30.52
N GLU A 367 -3.45 -5.64 -30.72
CA GLU A 367 -2.50 -6.31 -31.61
C GLU A 367 -2.76 -5.96 -33.08
N ARG A 368 -4.04 -5.89 -33.50
CA ARG A 368 -4.42 -5.43 -34.84
C ARG A 368 -4.00 -3.98 -35.09
N GLU A 369 -4.28 -3.08 -34.16
CA GLU A 369 -3.86 -1.67 -34.29
C GLU A 369 -2.34 -1.51 -34.37
N ARG A 370 -1.57 -2.36 -33.68
CA ARG A 370 -0.11 -2.35 -33.73
C ARG A 370 0.42 -2.88 -35.06
N GLN A 371 -0.24 -3.88 -35.66
CA GLN A 371 0.11 -4.38 -37.00
C GLN A 371 -0.17 -3.31 -38.06
N GLU A 372 -1.35 -2.67 -38.04
CA GLU A 372 -1.72 -1.62 -38.98
C GLU A 372 -0.79 -0.38 -38.92
N LYS A 373 -0.20 -0.09 -37.76
CA LYS A 373 0.79 0.99 -37.58
C LYS A 373 2.21 0.60 -38.03
N ARG A 374 2.51 -0.69 -38.15
CA ARG A 374 3.80 -1.18 -38.66
C ARG A 374 3.80 -1.31 -40.18
N ASP A 375 2.64 -1.54 -40.77
CA ASP A 375 2.45 -1.72 -42.21
C ASP A 375 2.24 -0.38 -42.96
N LYS A 376 2.16 0.74 -42.23
CA LYS A 376 2.16 2.13 -42.74
C LYS A 376 3.51 2.77 -42.49
#